data_AF-A0A5K7ZVG6-F1
#
_entry.id   AF-A0A5K7ZVG6-F1
#
_cell.length_a   1.000
_cell.length_b   1.000
_cell.length_c   1.000
_cell.angle_alpha   90.00
_cell.angle_beta   90.00
_cell.angle_gamma   90.00
#
_symmetry.space_group_name_H-M   'P 1'
#
loop_
_entity.id
_entity.type
_entity.pdbx_description
1 polymer ?
#
loop_
_entity_poly.entity_id
_entity_poly.type
_entity_poly.pdbx_seq_one_letter_code
_entity_poly.pdbx_strand_id
1 'polypeptide(L)'
;MNKQIFVSAMLFLWLIMTGAAAIAQEDRDELFETCKDHPRGPWCYQEAVEQRNQPELCENILKYWPKADGVHGWCYYQLAMKNKDCKLCERIRTADIKKMCRLDVCK
;
A
#
# COMPACT_ATOMS: atom_id res chain seq x y z
N MET A 1 -38.01 -0.57 46.48
CA MET A 1 -36.54 -0.50 46.29
C MET A 1 -36.21 -0.86 44.86
N ASN A 2 -35.74 0.13 44.09
CA ASN A 2 -35.67 0.13 42.64
C ASN A 2 -34.60 -0.84 42.09
N LYS A 3 -35.06 -2.00 41.62
CA LYS A 3 -34.22 -2.97 40.88
C LYS A 3 -33.64 -2.40 39.59
N GLN A 4 -34.20 -1.31 39.04
CA GLN A 4 -33.70 -0.69 37.81
C GLN A 4 -32.40 0.12 37.98
N ILE A 5 -32.07 0.61 39.19
CA ILE A 5 -30.86 1.42 39.38
C ILE A 5 -29.62 0.53 39.49
N PHE A 6 -29.75 -0.68 40.05
CA PHE A 6 -28.63 -1.62 40.23
C PHE A 6 -28.15 -2.24 38.91
N VAL A 7 -29.06 -2.48 37.96
CA VAL A 7 -28.70 -3.07 36.65
C VAL A 7 -27.99 -2.03 35.77
N SER A 8 -28.30 -0.75 35.93
CA SER A 8 -27.71 0.32 35.13
C SER A 8 -26.26 0.62 35.54
N ALA A 9 -25.93 0.53 36.84
CA ALA A 9 -24.57 0.80 37.33
C ALA A 9 -23.54 -0.28 36.95
N MET A 10 -23.95 -1.54 36.75
CA MET A 10 -23.04 -2.61 36.31
C MET A 10 -22.76 -2.61 34.80
N LEU A 11 -23.66 -2.06 33.98
CA LEU A 11 -23.46 -1.96 32.53
C LEU A 11 -22.44 -0.88 32.14
N PHE A 12 -22.32 0.20 32.92
CA PHE A 12 -21.32 1.25 32.65
C PHE A 12 -19.89 0.89 33.09
N LEU A 13 -19.71 -0.06 34.02
CA LEU A 13 -18.36 -0.52 34.41
C LEU A 13 -17.78 -1.61 33.49
N TRP A 14 -18.61 -2.28 32.69
CA TRP A 14 -18.12 -3.25 31.70
C TRP A 14 -17.68 -2.61 30.37
N LEU A 15 -18.13 -1.39 30.08
CA LEU A 15 -17.76 -0.63 28.88
C LEU A 15 -16.36 0.03 28.95
N ILE A 16 -15.72 0.05 30.13
CA ILE A 16 -14.42 0.71 30.34
C ILE A 16 -13.27 -0.31 30.50
N MET A 17 -13.57 -1.60 30.66
CA MET A 17 -12.57 -2.66 30.91
C MET A 17 -12.24 -3.53 29.70
N THR A 18 -12.89 -3.36 28.54
CA THR A 18 -12.28 -3.74 27.26
C THR A 18 -11.37 -2.59 26.82
N GLY A 19 -10.32 -2.39 27.61
CA GLY A 19 -9.18 -1.59 27.18
C GLY A 19 -8.78 -2.07 25.80
N ALA A 20 -8.63 -1.12 24.89
CA ALA A 20 -8.09 -1.36 23.57
C ALA A 20 -6.77 -2.12 23.75
N ALA A 21 -6.81 -3.43 23.52
CA ALA A 21 -5.62 -4.13 23.09
C ALA A 21 -5.27 -3.43 21.77
N ALA A 22 -4.30 -2.52 21.84
CA ALA A 22 -3.60 -2.06 20.66
C ALA A 22 -3.00 -3.31 20.05
N ILE A 23 -3.76 -3.94 19.15
CA ILE A 23 -3.25 -4.98 18.29
C ILE A 23 -2.17 -4.23 17.53
N ALA A 24 -0.90 -4.49 17.88
CA ALA A 24 0.20 -4.20 17.00
C ALA A 24 -0.09 -5.05 15.76
N GLN A 25 -0.89 -4.51 14.85
CA GLN A 25 -1.16 -5.11 13.57
C GLN A 25 0.19 -5.05 12.88
N GLU A 26 0.87 -6.20 12.89
CA GLU A 26 2.09 -6.41 12.17
C GLU A 26 1.73 -6.08 10.71
N ASP A 27 2.11 -4.89 10.24
CA ASP A 27 1.95 -4.41 8.86
C ASP A 27 2.81 -5.30 7.94
N ARG A 28 2.45 -6.58 7.86
CA ARG A 28 3.03 -7.53 6.93
C ARG A 28 2.46 -7.24 5.57
N ASP A 29 3.33 -6.82 4.67
CA ASP A 29 3.02 -6.63 3.28
C ASP A 29 2.82 -7.99 2.60
N GLU A 30 1.57 -8.42 2.47
CA GLU A 30 1.21 -9.72 1.89
C GLU A 30 1.74 -9.91 0.45
N LEU A 31 1.86 -8.82 -0.31
CA LEU A 31 2.43 -8.87 -1.66
C LEU A 31 3.92 -9.21 -1.62
N PHE A 32 4.64 -8.66 -0.64
CA PHE A 32 6.05 -8.96 -0.46
C PHE A 32 6.24 -10.42 -0.07
N GLU A 33 5.47 -10.92 0.90
CA GLU A 33 5.57 -12.32 1.33
C GLU A 33 5.30 -13.29 0.18
N THR A 34 4.40 -12.94 -0.73
CA THR A 34 4.10 -13.74 -1.93
C THR A 34 5.20 -13.68 -2.99
N CYS A 35 5.85 -12.52 -3.16
CA CYS A 35 6.77 -12.28 -4.27
C CYS A 35 8.26 -12.36 -3.93
N LYS A 36 8.66 -12.35 -2.64
CA LYS A 36 10.08 -12.27 -2.21
C LYS A 36 10.96 -13.39 -2.77
N ASP A 37 10.42 -14.61 -2.85
CA ASP A 37 11.13 -15.79 -3.33
C ASP A 37 10.81 -16.11 -4.81
N HIS A 38 9.97 -15.30 -5.46
CA HIS A 38 9.64 -15.48 -6.87
C HIS A 38 10.85 -15.13 -7.75
N PRO A 39 11.19 -15.91 -8.81
CA PRO A 39 12.34 -15.63 -9.68
C PRO A 39 12.32 -14.24 -10.32
N ARG A 40 11.13 -13.66 -10.46
CA ARG A 40 10.90 -12.27 -10.90
C ARG A 40 10.32 -11.40 -9.78
N GLY A 41 10.81 -11.51 -8.54
CA GLY A 41 10.20 -10.90 -7.35
C GLY A 41 9.72 -9.45 -7.52
N PRO A 42 10.58 -8.50 -7.95
CA PRO A 42 10.16 -7.12 -8.19
C PRO A 42 8.99 -7.00 -9.17
N TRP A 43 9.01 -7.77 -10.27
CA TRP A 43 7.97 -7.77 -11.30
C TRP A 43 6.68 -8.42 -10.80
N CYS A 44 6.76 -9.51 -10.03
CA CYS A 44 5.61 -10.13 -9.37
C CYS A 44 4.88 -9.11 -8.48
N TYR A 45 5.64 -8.39 -7.65
CA TYR A 45 5.08 -7.38 -6.76
C TYR A 45 4.44 -6.24 -7.55
N GLN A 46 5.16 -5.74 -8.55
CA GLN A 46 4.71 -4.66 -9.42
C GLN A 46 3.40 -5.01 -10.15
N GLU A 47 3.28 -6.21 -10.73
CA GLU A 47 2.07 -6.69 -11.41
C GLU A 47 0.88 -6.76 -10.44
N ALA A 48 1.11 -7.22 -9.21
CA ALA A 48 0.07 -7.25 -8.18
C ALA A 48 -0.38 -5.84 -7.76
N VAL A 49 0.55 -4.88 -7.66
CA VAL A 49 0.24 -3.47 -7.39
C VAL A 49 -0.59 -2.86 -8.52
N GLU A 50 -0.24 -3.12 -9.78
CA GLU A 50 -1.02 -2.68 -10.94
C GLU A 50 -2.46 -3.21 -10.92
N GLN A 51 -2.63 -4.49 -10.60
CA GLN A 51 -3.94 -5.13 -10.49
C GLN A 51 -4.79 -4.47 -9.41
N ARG A 52 -4.17 -4.15 -8.27
CA ARG A 52 -4.83 -3.45 -7.14
C ARG A 52 -5.02 -1.95 -7.37
N ASN A 53 -4.34 -1.37 -8.36
CA ASN A 53 -4.35 0.07 -8.66
C ASN A 53 -3.98 0.93 -7.44
N GLN A 54 -2.87 0.57 -6.77
CA GLN A 54 -2.40 1.19 -5.51
C GLN A 54 -1.01 1.82 -5.69
N PRO A 55 -0.90 3.02 -6.30
CA PRO A 55 0.39 3.61 -6.67
C PRO A 55 1.36 3.81 -5.50
N GLU A 56 0.85 4.04 -4.29
CA GLU A 56 1.65 4.13 -3.08
C GLU A 56 2.52 2.89 -2.81
N LEU A 57 2.07 1.72 -3.23
CA LEU A 57 2.82 0.47 -3.04
C LEU A 57 4.01 0.35 -3.99
N CYS A 58 4.08 1.14 -5.07
CA CYS A 58 5.25 1.10 -5.97
C CYS A 58 6.55 1.46 -5.22
N GLU A 59 6.51 2.34 -4.20
CA GLU A 59 7.70 2.68 -3.38
C GLU A 59 8.31 1.45 -2.69
N ASN A 60 7.46 0.48 -2.31
CA ASN A 60 7.91 -0.71 -1.61
C ASN A 60 8.81 -1.60 -2.48
N ILE A 61 8.77 -1.45 -3.81
CA ILE A 61 9.69 -2.16 -4.72
C ILE A 61 11.15 -1.82 -4.37
N LEU A 62 11.46 -0.56 -4.08
CA LEU A 62 12.83 -0.16 -3.73
C LEU A 62 13.17 -0.44 -2.26
N LYS A 63 12.17 -0.54 -1.40
CA LYS A 63 12.34 -1.01 -0.02
C LYS A 63 12.81 -2.47 0.00
N TYR A 64 12.20 -3.33 -0.81
CA TYR A 64 12.47 -4.77 -0.81
C TYR A 64 13.55 -5.20 -1.82
N TRP A 65 13.64 -4.50 -2.95
CA TRP A 65 14.63 -4.76 -4.01
C TRP A 65 15.35 -3.46 -4.41
N PRO A 66 16.37 -3.02 -3.66
CA PRO A 66 17.00 -1.70 -3.83
C PRO A 66 17.64 -1.41 -5.18
N LYS A 67 17.84 -2.43 -6.03
CA LYS A 67 18.43 -2.30 -7.38
C LYS A 67 17.37 -2.35 -8.50
N ALA A 68 16.08 -2.33 -8.15
CA ALA A 68 14.98 -2.50 -9.08
C ALA A 68 14.38 -1.15 -9.55
N ASP A 69 15.20 -0.10 -9.72
CA ASP A 69 14.75 1.24 -10.16
C ASP A 69 13.95 1.21 -11.47
N GLY A 70 14.33 0.33 -12.40
CA GLY A 70 13.58 0.11 -13.63
C GLY A 70 12.16 -0.40 -13.39
N VAL A 71 12.00 -1.39 -12.51
CA VAL A 71 10.69 -1.99 -12.19
C VAL A 71 9.83 -1.02 -11.38
N HIS A 72 10.44 -0.31 -10.43
CA HIS A 72 9.79 0.77 -9.69
C HIS A 72 9.28 1.87 -10.63
N GLY A 73 10.11 2.33 -11.57
CA GLY A 73 9.70 3.31 -12.57
C GLY A 73 8.57 2.81 -13.47
N TRP A 74 8.64 1.54 -13.89
CA TRP A 74 7.60 0.91 -14.70
C TRP A 74 6.25 0.81 -13.98
N CYS A 75 6.26 0.46 -12.68
CA CYS A 75 5.07 0.43 -11.82
C CYS A 75 4.28 1.74 -11.90
N TYR A 76 4.96 2.87 -11.69
CA TYR A 76 4.33 4.18 -11.79
C TYR A 76 3.89 4.53 -13.20
N TYR A 77 4.71 4.21 -14.21
CA TYR A 77 4.37 4.53 -15.59
C TYR A 77 3.08 3.82 -16.02
N GLN A 78 2.93 2.55 -15.69
CA GLN A 78 1.73 1.77 -16.02
C GLN A 78 0.49 2.29 -15.30
N LEU A 79 0.62 2.61 -14.01
CA LEU A 79 -0.47 3.22 -13.25
C LEU A 79 -0.81 4.63 -13.76
N ALA A 80 0.17 5.44 -14.15
CA ALA A 80 -0.04 6.74 -14.78
C ALA A 80 -0.81 6.60 -16.09
N MET A 81 -0.45 5.63 -16.92
CA MET A 81 -1.13 5.32 -18.18
C MET A 81 -2.56 4.82 -17.96
N LYS A 82 -2.77 3.93 -16.98
CA LYS A 82 -4.06 3.36 -16.60
C LYS A 82 -5.01 4.42 -16.04
N ASN A 83 -4.51 5.25 -15.14
CA ASN A 83 -5.30 6.26 -14.42
C ASN A 83 -5.36 7.61 -15.14
N LYS A 84 -4.59 7.78 -16.23
CA LYS A 84 -4.39 9.07 -16.91
C LYS A 84 -3.92 10.18 -15.95
N ASP A 85 -3.10 9.80 -14.97
CA ASP A 85 -2.59 10.71 -13.94
C ASP A 85 -1.12 11.06 -14.19
N CYS A 86 -0.90 12.24 -14.76
CA CYS A 86 0.43 12.78 -15.00
C CYS A 86 1.28 12.92 -13.72
N LYS A 87 0.66 13.14 -12.55
CA LYS A 87 1.41 13.34 -11.30
C LYS A 87 2.15 12.08 -10.87
N LEU A 88 1.67 10.90 -11.27
CA LEU A 88 2.36 9.64 -11.00
C LEU A 88 3.72 9.55 -11.72
N CYS A 89 3.88 10.20 -12.87
CA CYS A 89 5.17 10.27 -13.56
C CYS A 89 6.23 11.01 -12.71
N GLU A 90 5.82 11.87 -11.77
CA GLU A 90 6.77 12.61 -10.92
C GLU A 90 7.51 11.72 -9.93
N ARG A 91 6.90 10.59 -9.56
CA ARG A 91 7.44 9.62 -8.60
C ARG A 91 8.47 8.68 -9.22
N ILE A 92 8.61 8.69 -10.54
CA ILE A 92 9.61 7.89 -11.25
C ILE A 92 11.01 8.47 -11.04
N ARG A 93 11.94 7.67 -10.51
CA ARG A 93 13.34 8.08 -10.27
C ARG A 93 14.20 8.03 -11.52
N THR A 94 14.01 7.02 -12.37
CA THR A 94 14.79 6.81 -13.59
C THR A 94 14.40 7.83 -14.65
N ALA A 95 15.34 8.69 -15.05
CA ALA A 95 15.06 9.88 -15.84
C ALA A 95 14.47 9.59 -17.24
N ASP A 96 14.92 8.51 -17.88
CA ASP A 96 14.43 8.03 -19.16
C ASP A 96 12.97 7.54 -19.08
N ILE A 97 12.65 6.71 -18.08
CA ILE A 97 11.28 6.23 -17.84
C ILE A 97 10.37 7.41 -17.47
N LYS A 98 10.84 8.33 -16.62
CA LYS A 98 10.09 9.55 -16.25
C LYS A 98 9.76 10.40 -17.47
N LYS A 99 10.75 10.62 -18.34
CA LYS A 99 10.57 11.36 -19.58
C LYS A 99 9.53 10.69 -20.49
N MET A 100 9.62 9.38 -20.66
CA MET A 100 8.66 8.59 -21.45
C MET A 100 7.24 8.72 -20.88
N CYS A 101 7.07 8.49 -19.58
CA CYS A 101 5.78 8.63 -18.89
C CYS A 101 5.15 10.01 -19.11
N ARG A 102 5.93 11.09 -18.96
CA ARG A 102 5.42 12.45 -19.18
C ARG A 102 4.95 12.68 -20.61
N LEU A 103 5.70 12.19 -21.62
CA LEU A 103 5.31 12.35 -23.03
C LEU A 103 4.01 11.62 -23.36
N ASP A 104 3.80 10.45 -22.74
CA ASP A 104 2.64 9.62 -23.03
C ASP A 104 1.38 10.06 -22.26
N VAL A 105 1.54 10.49 -21.01
CA VAL A 105 0.43 10.74 -20.07
C VAL A 105 0.07 12.23 -19.92
N CYS A 106 1.04 13.15 -19.93
CA CYS A 106 0.85 14.54 -19.53
C CYS A 106 0.45 15.50 -20.67
N LYS A 107 -0.35 15.03 -21.62
CA LYS A 107 -0.76 15.81 -22.80
C LYS A 107 -1.74 16.93 -22.45
#